data_AF-A0A0Q3PUN7-F1
#
_entry.id   AF-A0A0Q3PUN7-F1
#
_cell.length_a   1.000
_cell.length_b   1.000
_cell.length_c   1.000
_cell.angle_alpha   90.00
_cell.angle_beta   90.00
_cell.angle_gamma   90.00
#
_symmetry.space_group_name_H-M   'P 1'
#
loop_
_entity.id
_entity.type
_entity.pdbx_description
1 polymer ?
#
loop_
_entity_poly.entity_id
_entity_poly.type
_entity_poly.pdbx_seq_one_letter_code
_entity_poly.pdbx_strand_id
1 'polypeptide(L)'
;MEKGQRLLPGFFNLKQSEMKQKLDEEGNKCSILSKQQKFNEHCCIRCCAPFTFLINSKRQCQDCKYNICKSCSSYQKKEKAWICSVCQQARLFLMIFLQKRNYQSSQRNNCRLLQVVNILLVYCCTRAAFTLGKMRPVELVSQGMTLREIPVLQQLFFIFKAEIYIDIQQRPNTHVSI
;
A
#
# COMPACT_ATOMS: atom_id res chain seq x y z
N MET A 1 -1.20 0.42 32.92
CA MET A 1 -0.31 -0.36 32.03
C MET A 1 -1.18 -1.14 31.06
N GLU A 2 -1.51 -0.58 29.89
CA GLU A 2 -2.19 -1.32 28.83
C GLU A 2 -1.13 -2.03 27.97
N LYS A 3 -1.11 -3.37 28.03
CA LYS A 3 -0.27 -4.18 27.16
C LYS A 3 -0.88 -4.15 25.75
N GLY A 4 -0.36 -3.27 24.90
CA GLY A 4 -0.57 -3.33 23.46
C GLY A 4 -0.07 -4.67 22.92
N GLN A 5 -0.98 -5.60 22.67
CA GLN A 5 -0.67 -6.83 21.94
C GLN A 5 -0.26 -6.45 20.52
N ARG A 6 1.05 -6.42 20.28
CA ARG A 6 1.63 -6.47 18.94
C ARG A 6 1.31 -7.85 18.36
N LEU A 7 0.17 -7.96 17.66
CA LEU A 7 -0.17 -9.15 16.90
C LEU A 7 0.94 -9.39 15.86
N LEU A 8 1.57 -10.57 15.91
CA LEU A 8 2.65 -10.95 15.01
C LEU A 8 2.20 -10.82 13.54
N PRO A 9 3.07 -10.35 12.61
CA PRO A 9 2.72 -10.15 11.20
C PRO A 9 2.06 -11.37 10.54
N GLY A 10 2.46 -12.58 10.91
CA GLY A 10 1.89 -13.84 10.41
C GLY A 10 0.42 -14.05 10.80
N PHE A 11 0.05 -13.76 12.05
CA PHE A 11 -1.32 -13.94 12.54
C PHE A 11 -2.30 -12.97 11.87
N PHE A 12 -1.86 -11.73 11.59
CA PHE A 12 -2.68 -10.77 10.87
C PHE A 12 -2.93 -11.22 9.41
N ASN A 13 -1.91 -11.77 8.74
CA ASN A 13 -2.04 -12.22 7.35
C ASN A 13 -2.97 -13.44 7.19
N LEU A 14 -2.90 -14.42 8.11
CA LEU A 14 -3.81 -15.58 8.14
C LEU A 14 -5.28 -15.17 8.29
N LYS A 15 -5.57 -14.26 9.23
CA LYS A 15 -6.94 -13.74 9.43
C LYS A 15 -7.47 -12.98 8.22
N GLN A 16 -6.58 -12.34 7.45
CA GLN A 16 -6.93 -11.61 6.23
C GLN A 16 -7.23 -12.56 5.07
N SER A 17 -6.45 -13.62 4.88
CA SER A 17 -6.72 -14.64 3.85
C SER A 17 -8.02 -15.38 4.14
N GLU A 18 -8.27 -15.75 5.39
CA GLU A 18 -9.53 -16.41 5.79
C GLU A 18 -10.75 -15.53 5.51
N MET A 19 -10.68 -14.24 5.85
CA MET A 19 -11.79 -13.32 5.60
C MET A 19 -12.01 -13.12 4.10
N LYS A 20 -10.94 -12.99 3.30
CA LYS A 20 -11.04 -12.90 1.85
C LYS A 20 -11.70 -14.15 1.25
N GLN A 21 -11.22 -15.33 1.65
CA GLN A 21 -11.75 -16.61 1.18
C GLN A 21 -13.25 -16.73 1.49
N LYS A 22 -13.67 -16.41 2.72
CA LYS A 22 -15.10 -16.44 3.09
C LYS A 22 -15.96 -15.50 2.24
N LEU A 23 -15.44 -14.31 1.91
CA LEU A 23 -16.14 -13.37 1.02
C LEU A 23 -16.23 -13.91 -0.42
N ASP A 24 -15.16 -14.51 -0.92
CA ASP A 24 -15.10 -15.11 -2.26
C ASP A 24 -16.06 -16.31 -2.38
N GLU A 25 -16.09 -17.19 -1.37
CA GLU A 25 -17.01 -18.33 -1.28
C GLU A 25 -18.48 -17.89 -1.27
N GLU A 26 -18.83 -16.89 -0.46
CA GLU A 26 -20.18 -16.32 -0.45
C GLU A 26 -20.52 -15.59 -1.75
N GLY A 27 -19.53 -15.02 -2.44
CA GLY A 27 -19.69 -14.43 -3.77
C GLY A 27 -20.04 -15.47 -4.83
N ASN A 28 -19.31 -16.60 -4.85
CA ASN A 28 -19.58 -17.72 -5.74
C ASN A 28 -20.95 -18.35 -5.49
N LYS A 29 -21.33 -18.54 -4.23
CA LYS A 29 -22.67 -18.99 -3.86
C LYS A 29 -23.75 -18.05 -4.39
N CYS A 30 -23.59 -16.74 -4.20
CA CYS A 30 -24.57 -15.76 -4.71
C CYS A 30 -24.69 -15.79 -6.24
N SER A 31 -23.57 -15.96 -6.98
CA SER A 31 -23.57 -15.96 -8.45
C SER A 31 -24.28 -17.18 -9.05
N ILE A 32 -24.31 -18.30 -8.31
CA ILE A 32 -25.06 -19.51 -8.67
C ILE A 32 -26.54 -19.30 -8.35
N LEU A 33 -26.86 -18.89 -7.11
CA LEU A 33 -28.24 -18.72 -6.65
C LEU A 33 -28.99 -17.61 -7.39
N SER A 34 -28.31 -16.55 -7.84
CA SER A 34 -28.94 -15.46 -8.59
C SER A 34 -29.42 -15.88 -9.98
N LYS A 35 -28.89 -16.97 -10.54
CA LYS A 35 -29.32 -17.52 -11.84
C LYS A 35 -30.57 -18.39 -11.71
N GLN A 36 -30.88 -18.87 -10.50
CA GLN A 36 -32.09 -19.66 -10.27
C GLN A 36 -33.31 -18.74 -10.25
N GLN A 37 -34.25 -19.02 -11.17
CA GLN A 37 -35.43 -18.19 -11.35
C GLN A 37 -36.20 -18.04 -10.02
N LYS A 38 -36.46 -16.79 -9.63
CA LYS A 38 -37.22 -16.40 -8.43
C LYS A 38 -36.68 -16.94 -7.09
N PHE A 39 -35.47 -17.51 -7.03
CA PHE A 39 -34.92 -18.00 -5.76
C PHE A 39 -34.87 -16.88 -4.72
N ASN A 40 -34.27 -15.74 -5.07
CA ASN A 40 -34.14 -14.61 -4.13
C ASN A 40 -35.45 -13.85 -3.89
N GLU A 41 -36.51 -14.14 -4.64
CA GLU A 41 -37.85 -13.64 -4.32
C GLU A 41 -38.46 -14.44 -3.16
N HIS A 42 -38.14 -15.72 -3.03
CA HIS A 42 -38.76 -16.61 -2.04
C HIS A 42 -37.85 -16.99 -0.88
N CYS A 43 -36.53 -16.94 -1.09
CA CYS A 43 -35.52 -17.39 -0.14
C CYS A 43 -34.46 -16.32 0.12
N CYS A 44 -33.95 -16.31 1.35
CA CYS A 44 -32.80 -15.48 1.74
C CYS A 44 -31.55 -15.92 0.96
N ILE A 45 -30.85 -14.99 0.30
CA ILE A 45 -29.63 -15.34 -0.46
C ILE A 45 -28.49 -15.90 0.42
N ARG A 46 -28.52 -15.57 1.73
CA ARG A 46 -27.45 -15.93 2.68
C ARG A 46 -27.66 -17.30 3.32
N CYS A 47 -28.81 -17.53 3.95
CA CYS A 47 -29.08 -18.80 4.62
C CYS A 47 -29.89 -19.80 3.79
N CYS A 48 -30.32 -19.41 2.58
CA CYS A 48 -31.16 -20.20 1.68
C CYS A 48 -32.55 -20.58 2.25
N ALA A 49 -32.90 -20.11 3.45
CA ALA A 49 -34.20 -20.38 4.07
C ALA A 49 -35.31 -19.52 3.41
N PRO A 50 -36.53 -20.06 3.29
CA PRO A 50 -37.67 -19.34 2.72
C PRO A 50 -38.06 -18.15 3.59
N PHE A 51 -38.54 -17.08 2.97
CA PHE A 51 -39.11 -15.95 3.69
C PHE A 51 -40.46 -16.34 4.27
N THR A 52 -40.68 -15.99 5.53
CA THR A 52 -41.96 -16.17 6.21
C THR A 52 -42.36 -14.85 6.85
N PHE A 53 -43.65 -14.56 6.89
CA PHE A 53 -44.15 -13.25 7.28
C PHE A 53 -43.71 -12.85 8.70
N LEU A 54 -43.68 -13.79 9.65
CA LEU A 54 -43.44 -13.51 11.08
C LEU A 54 -42.00 -13.75 11.52
N ILE A 55 -41.40 -14.88 11.14
CA ILE A 55 -40.11 -15.32 11.69
C ILE A 55 -38.96 -14.88 10.77
N ASN A 56 -39.14 -15.03 9.45
CA ASN A 56 -38.09 -14.84 8.46
C ASN A 56 -38.46 -13.72 7.47
N SER A 57 -38.85 -12.55 8.01
CA SER A 57 -39.28 -11.39 7.20
C SER A 57 -38.22 -10.98 6.18
N LYS A 58 -38.68 -10.66 4.97
CA LYS A 58 -37.86 -10.23 3.82
C LYS A 58 -37.39 -8.78 4.00
N ARG A 59 -36.12 -8.53 3.67
CA ARG A 59 -35.48 -7.20 3.63
C ARG A 59 -34.56 -7.12 2.43
N GLN A 60 -34.31 -5.93 1.89
CA GLN A 60 -33.32 -5.76 0.83
C GLN A 60 -32.01 -5.22 1.41
N CYS A 61 -30.89 -5.85 1.05
CA CYS A 61 -29.57 -5.34 1.37
C CYS A 61 -29.27 -4.08 0.54
N GLN A 62 -28.81 -3.00 1.17
CA GLN A 62 -28.50 -1.76 0.47
C GLN A 62 -27.33 -1.89 -0.50
N ASP A 63 -26.33 -2.72 -0.18
CA ASP A 63 -25.11 -2.84 -0.98
C ASP A 63 -25.29 -3.77 -2.18
N CYS A 64 -25.68 -5.02 -1.94
CA CYS A 64 -25.77 -6.04 -3.00
C CYS A 64 -27.17 -6.20 -3.60
N LYS A 65 -28.17 -5.46 -3.11
CA LYS A 65 -29.57 -5.48 -3.57
C LYS A 65 -30.32 -6.81 -3.48
N TYR A 66 -29.68 -7.87 -3.00
CA TYR A 66 -30.35 -9.14 -2.72
C TYR A 66 -31.29 -9.05 -1.52
N ASN A 67 -32.36 -9.83 -1.58
CA ASN A 67 -33.25 -10.06 -0.45
C ASN A 67 -32.58 -10.97 0.59
N ILE A 68 -32.69 -10.58 1.84
CA ILE A 68 -32.12 -11.23 3.02
C ILE A 68 -33.17 -11.28 4.11
N CYS A 69 -33.01 -12.22 5.04
CA CYS A 69 -33.88 -12.30 6.19
C CYS A 69 -33.38 -11.49 7.38
N LYS A 70 -34.22 -11.39 8.42
CA LYS A 70 -33.89 -10.68 9.66
C LYS A 70 -32.55 -11.12 10.26
N SER A 71 -32.32 -12.42 10.40
CA SER A 71 -31.11 -12.98 11.03
C SER A 71 -29.84 -12.77 10.19
N CYS A 72 -29.97 -12.59 8.87
CA CYS A 72 -28.85 -12.32 7.98
C CYS A 72 -28.62 -10.82 7.72
N SER A 73 -29.39 -9.95 8.38
CA SER A 73 -29.38 -8.51 8.20
C SER A 73 -28.99 -7.76 9.47
N SER A 74 -28.32 -6.63 9.30
CA SER A 74 -28.03 -5.66 10.36
C SER A 74 -28.52 -4.28 9.93
N TYR A 75 -29.11 -3.52 10.86
CA TYR A 75 -29.59 -2.17 10.57
C TYR A 75 -28.46 -1.15 10.77
N GLN A 76 -28.14 -0.43 9.70
CA GLN A 76 -27.13 0.61 9.69
C GLN A 76 -27.81 1.95 10.00
N LYS A 77 -27.74 2.38 11.27
CA LYS A 77 -28.47 3.57 11.76
C LYS A 77 -28.15 4.84 10.98
N LYS A 78 -26.89 5.05 10.59
CA LYS A 78 -26.44 6.24 9.86
C LYS A 78 -27.06 6.32 8.47
N GLU A 79 -27.08 5.20 7.76
CA GLU A 79 -27.63 5.09 6.40
C GLU A 79 -29.14 4.80 6.40
N LYS A 80 -29.73 4.59 7.57
CA LYS A 80 -31.12 4.14 7.78
C LYS A 80 -31.49 2.91 6.92
N ALA A 81 -30.53 2.01 6.69
CA ALA A 81 -30.65 0.93 5.71
C ALA A 81 -30.27 -0.44 6.29
N TRP A 82 -30.78 -1.51 5.67
CA TRP A 82 -30.42 -2.89 6.02
C TRP A 82 -29.22 -3.36 5.21
N ILE A 83 -28.25 -3.98 5.87
CA ILE A 83 -27.03 -4.53 5.25
C ILE A 83 -26.93 -6.01 5.60
N CYS A 84 -26.55 -6.85 4.64
CA CYS A 84 -26.29 -8.26 4.93
C CYS A 84 -24.95 -8.46 5.65
N SER A 85 -24.84 -9.51 6.45
CA SER A 85 -23.61 -9.84 7.19
C SER A 85 -22.35 -9.86 6.31
N VAL A 86 -22.45 -10.38 5.09
CA VAL A 86 -21.33 -10.45 4.13
C VAL A 86 -20.92 -9.06 3.64
N CYS A 87 -21.86 -8.20 3.28
CA CYS A 87 -21.55 -6.81 2.86
C CYS A 87 -20.96 -6.00 4.03
N GLN A 88 -21.45 -6.23 5.25
CA GLN A 88 -20.87 -5.61 6.44
C GLN A 88 -19.41 -6.03 6.65
N GLN A 89 -19.11 -7.33 6.49
CA GLN A 89 -17.73 -7.84 6.55
C GLN A 89 -16.86 -7.30 5.42
N ALA A 90 -17.39 -7.21 4.20
CA ALA A 90 -16.68 -6.65 3.05
C ALA A 90 -16.29 -5.18 3.25
N ARG A 91 -17.18 -4.35 3.82
CA ARG A 91 -16.88 -2.95 4.17
C ARG A 91 -15.70 -2.87 5.14
N LEU A 92 -15.72 -3.68 6.20
CA LEU A 92 -14.64 -3.72 7.19
C LEU A 92 -13.32 -4.21 6.56
N PHE A 93 -13.39 -5.28 5.77
CA PHE A 93 -12.22 -5.82 5.08
C PHE A 93 -11.57 -4.79 4.16
N LEU A 94 -12.37 -4.09 3.35
CA LEU A 94 -11.89 -3.04 2.45
C LEU A 94 -11.24 -1.89 3.23
N MET A 95 -11.86 -1.43 4.31
CA MET A 95 -11.29 -0.39 5.17
C MET A 95 -9.91 -0.80 5.69
N ILE A 96 -9.79 -1.99 6.29
CA ILE A 96 -8.53 -2.49 6.84
C ILE A 96 -7.49 -2.68 5.73
N PHE A 97 -7.89 -3.22 4.58
CA PHE A 97 -7.02 -3.43 3.43
C PHE A 97 -6.44 -2.12 2.89
N LEU A 98 -7.28 -1.11 2.69
CA LEU A 98 -6.86 0.21 2.22
C LEU A 98 -5.97 0.92 3.26
N GLN A 99 -6.31 0.84 4.54
CA GLN A 99 -5.49 1.42 5.61
C GLN A 99 -4.09 0.80 5.64
N LYS A 100 -3.99 -0.53 5.51
CA LYS A 100 -2.70 -1.22 5.38
C LYS A 100 -1.92 -0.76 4.16
N ARG A 101 -2.57 -0.69 2.99
CA ARG A 101 -1.94 -0.28 1.73
C ARG A 101 -1.41 1.14 1.82
N ASN A 102 -2.17 2.05 2.41
CA ASN A 102 -1.78 3.44 2.64
C ASN A 102 -0.61 3.54 3.62
N TYR A 103 -0.64 2.81 4.74
CA TYR A 103 0.47 2.76 5.69
C TYR A 103 1.76 2.26 5.03
N GLN A 104 1.69 1.14 4.30
CA GLN A 104 2.84 0.60 3.58
C GLN A 104 3.37 1.55 2.49
N SER A 105 2.48 2.23 1.76
CA SER A 105 2.88 3.24 0.77
C SER A 105 3.55 4.44 1.44
N SER A 106 3.01 4.92 2.55
CA SER A 106 3.59 6.02 3.32
C SER A 106 4.98 5.65 3.85
N GLN A 107 5.15 4.44 4.39
CA GLN A 107 6.46 3.95 4.82
C GLN A 107 7.46 3.85 3.65
N ARG A 108 7.03 3.32 2.50
CA ARG A 108 7.88 3.25 1.29
C ARG A 108 8.28 4.63 0.79
N ASN A 109 7.36 5.60 0.83
CA ASN A 109 7.64 6.98 0.44
C ASN A 109 8.61 7.65 1.42
N ASN A 110 8.45 7.43 2.74
CA ASN A 110 9.38 7.92 3.75
C ASN A 110 10.79 7.33 3.57
N CYS A 111 10.92 6.03 3.31
CA CYS A 111 12.22 5.42 2.99
C CYS A 111 12.86 6.04 1.76
N ARG A 112 12.09 6.29 0.68
CA ARG A 112 12.61 6.94 -0.54
C ARG A 112 13.04 8.38 -0.27
N LEU A 113 12.27 9.13 0.51
CA LEU A 113 12.62 10.50 0.88
C LEU A 113 13.92 10.53 1.70
N LEU A 114 14.07 9.63 2.68
CA LEU A 114 15.30 9.49 3.46
C LEU A 114 16.51 9.15 2.57
N GLN A 115 16.34 8.27 1.58
CA GLN A 115 17.39 7.93 0.63
C GLN A 115 17.81 9.13 -0.23
N VAL A 116 16.85 9.90 -0.75
CA VAL A 116 17.13 11.11 -1.53
C VAL A 116 17.86 12.16 -0.67
N VAL A 117 17.41 12.38 0.56
CA VAL A 117 18.07 13.30 1.51
C VAL A 117 19.50 12.87 1.79
N ASN A 118 19.75 11.58 2.04
CA ASN A 118 21.10 11.06 2.24
C ASN A 118 22.00 11.25 1.01
N ILE A 119 21.49 10.98 -0.20
CA ILE A 119 22.25 11.20 -1.44
C ILE A 119 22.61 12.68 -1.60
N LEU A 120 21.66 13.59 -1.35
CA LEU A 120 21.90 15.04 -1.43
C LEU A 120 22.90 15.51 -0.37
N LEU A 121 22.84 14.97 0.84
CA LEU A 121 23.82 15.26 1.89
C LEU A 121 25.23 14.81 1.47
N VAL A 122 25.38 13.60 0.94
CA VAL A 122 26.66 13.09 0.43
C VAL A 122 27.19 13.95 -0.73
N TYR A 123 26.31 14.35 -1.65
CA TYR A 123 26.66 15.26 -2.74
C TYR A 123 27.14 16.63 -2.24
N CYS A 124 26.41 17.24 -1.29
CA CYS A 124 26.79 18.54 -0.73
C CYS A 124 28.12 18.47 0.03
N CYS A 125 28.34 17.43 0.83
CA CYS A 125 29.58 17.23 1.59
C CYS A 125 30.79 17.04 0.68
N THR A 126 30.67 16.22 -0.38
CA THR A 126 31.77 16.00 -1.34
C THR A 126 32.09 17.26 -2.14
N ARG A 127 31.08 18.00 -2.59
CA ARG A 127 31.26 19.28 -3.29
C ARG A 127 31.93 20.33 -2.39
N ALA A 128 31.51 20.47 -1.14
CA ALA A 128 32.11 21.41 -0.19
C ALA A 128 33.57 21.07 0.14
N ALA A 129 33.89 19.79 0.35
CA ALA A 129 35.25 19.33 0.63
C ALA A 129 36.21 19.57 -0.56
N PHE A 130 35.71 19.44 -1.80
CA PHE A 130 36.45 19.76 -3.02
C PHE A 130 36.70 21.26 -3.17
N THR A 131 35.69 22.11 -2.98
CA THR A 131 35.84 23.58 -3.10
C THR A 131 36.79 24.19 -2.07
N LEU A 132 36.92 23.56 -0.89
CA LEU A 132 37.84 24.01 0.15
C LEU A 132 39.26 23.45 -0.01
N GLY A 133 39.55 22.73 -1.10
CA GLY A 133 40.88 22.18 -1.40
C GLY A 133 41.35 21.09 -0.42
N LYS A 134 40.43 20.49 0.37
CA LYS A 134 40.77 19.57 1.46
C LYS A 134 40.78 18.08 1.08
N MET A 135 40.52 17.72 -0.18
CA MET A 135 40.47 16.31 -0.61
C MET A 135 41.30 16.03 -1.85
N ARG A 136 42.07 14.93 -1.80
CA ARG A 136 42.67 14.26 -2.99
C ARG A 136 41.73 13.13 -3.45
N PRO A 137 41.67 12.79 -4.76
CA PRO A 137 40.58 11.99 -5.36
C PRO A 137 40.42 10.51 -4.92
N VAL A 138 41.09 10.03 -3.87
CA VAL A 138 41.24 8.59 -3.58
C VAL A 138 40.50 8.10 -2.32
N GLU A 139 39.91 8.98 -1.49
CA GLU A 139 39.37 8.59 -0.18
C GLU A 139 37.82 8.57 -0.07
N LEU A 140 37.12 8.06 -1.09
CA LEU A 140 35.64 8.01 -1.12
C LEU A 140 35.02 6.63 -0.82
N VAL A 141 35.82 5.61 -0.46
CA VAL A 141 35.35 4.21 -0.32
C VAL A 141 35.33 3.71 1.15
N SER A 142 35.70 4.52 2.14
CA SER A 142 35.88 4.03 3.52
C SER A 142 34.72 4.32 4.50
N GLN A 143 33.59 4.90 4.07
CA GLN A 143 32.50 5.33 4.98
C GLN A 143 31.20 4.50 4.92
N GLY A 144 31.27 3.20 4.59
CA GLY A 144 30.21 2.25 4.94
C GLY A 144 28.94 2.28 4.06
N MET A 145 29.08 2.45 2.75
CA MET A 145 27.96 2.33 1.81
C MET A 145 27.71 0.87 1.41
N THR A 146 26.44 0.47 1.25
CA THR A 146 26.08 -0.92 0.89
C THR A 146 26.00 -1.10 -0.63
N LEU A 147 26.32 -2.31 -1.13
CA LEU A 147 26.43 -2.66 -2.56
C LEU A 147 25.21 -2.31 -3.44
N ARG A 148 24.04 -1.99 -2.85
CA ARG A 148 22.82 -1.63 -3.60
C ARG A 148 22.80 -0.18 -4.12
N GLU A 149 23.70 0.67 -3.63
CA GLU A 149 23.79 2.10 -4.01
C GLU A 149 24.76 2.34 -5.18
N ILE A 150 25.47 1.29 -5.63
CA ILE A 150 26.49 1.33 -6.69
C ILE A 150 25.98 1.85 -8.05
N PRO A 151 24.78 1.48 -8.55
CA PRO A 151 24.33 1.94 -9.88
C PRO A 151 24.07 3.44 -9.93
N VAL A 152 23.56 4.00 -8.83
CA VAL A 152 23.27 5.44 -8.70
C VAL A 152 24.57 6.24 -8.55
N LEU A 153 25.53 5.69 -7.81
CA LEU A 153 26.87 6.28 -7.68
C LEU A 153 27.64 6.24 -9.00
N GLN A 154 27.53 5.17 -9.80
CA GLN A 154 28.15 5.13 -11.13
C GLN A 154 27.58 6.21 -12.05
N GLN A 155 26.25 6.43 -12.05
CA GLN A 155 25.63 7.50 -12.83
C GLN A 155 26.06 8.89 -12.36
N LEU A 156 26.11 9.12 -11.04
CA LEU A 156 26.64 10.37 -10.49
C LEU A 156 28.11 10.55 -10.84
N PHE A 157 28.93 9.50 -10.83
CA PHE A 157 30.33 9.54 -11.26
C PHE A 157 30.48 9.90 -12.74
N PHE A 158 29.57 9.43 -13.59
CA PHE A 158 29.50 9.82 -15.01
C PHE A 158 29.09 11.30 -15.16
N ILE A 159 28.13 11.78 -14.38
CA ILE A 159 27.73 13.20 -14.36
C ILE A 159 28.88 14.07 -13.87
N PHE A 160 29.58 13.67 -12.79
CA PHE A 160 30.78 14.35 -12.29
C PHE A 160 31.90 14.34 -13.33
N LYS A 161 32.14 13.24 -14.05
CA LYS A 161 33.11 13.22 -15.16
C LYS A 161 32.72 14.18 -16.28
N ALA A 162 31.44 14.28 -16.61
CA ALA A 162 30.96 15.17 -17.66
C ALA A 162 31.06 16.65 -17.25
N GLU A 163 30.67 17.01 -16.03
CA GLU A 163 30.81 18.37 -15.50
C GLU A 163 32.29 18.78 -15.38
N ILE A 164 33.16 17.88 -14.89
CA ILE A 164 34.61 18.10 -14.82
C ILE A 164 35.23 18.22 -16.23
N TYR A 165 34.79 17.40 -17.20
CA TYR A 165 35.28 17.46 -18.58
C TYR A 165 34.90 18.78 -19.28
N ILE A 166 33.67 19.26 -19.06
CA ILE A 166 33.21 20.56 -19.58
C ILE A 166 34.00 21.71 -18.93
N ASP A 167 34.24 21.66 -17.63
CA ASP A 167 34.98 22.70 -16.88
C ASP A 167 36.48 22.74 -17.25
N ILE A 168 37.08 21.60 -17.63
CA ILE A 168 38.45 21.54 -18.16
C ILE A 168 38.53 22.10 -19.60
N GLN A 169 37.52 21.85 -20.45
CA GLN A 169 37.49 22.34 -21.83
C GLN A 169 37.15 23.84 -21.94
N GLN A 170 36.56 24.44 -20.89
CA GLN A 170 36.23 25.87 -20.85
C GLN A 170 37.34 26.76 -20.24
N ARG A 171 38.49 26.20 -19.83
CA ARG A 171 39.63 27.02 -19.40
C ARG A 171 40.29 27.69 -20.61
N PRO A 172 40.37 29.03 -20.69
CA PRO A 172 41.17 29.68 -21.73
C PRO A 172 42.65 29.32 -21.54
N ASN A 173 43.32 28.92 -22.63
CA ASN A 173 44.76 28.74 -22.69
C ASN A 173 45.46 30.06 -22.34
N THR A 174 45.91 30.21 -21.09
CA THR A 174 46.88 31.25 -20.75
C THR A 174 48.26 30.77 -21.19
N HIS A 175 48.60 31.07 -22.44
CA HIS A 175 49.98 31.20 -22.87
C HIS A 175 50.62 32.30 -22.01
N VAL A 176 51.59 31.95 -21.16
CA VAL A 176 52.54 32.92 -20.60
C VAL A 176 53.88 32.58 -21.20
N SER A 177 54.30 33.43 -22.14
CA SER A 177 55.66 33.53 -22.65
C SER A 177 56.54 34.17 -21.58
N ILE A 178 57.69 33.55 -21.28
CA ILE A 178 59.06 34.09 -21.33
C ILE A 178 59.99 32.88 -21.16
#